data_AF-A0A8C3T6S7-F1
#
_entry.id   AF-A0A8C3T6S7-F1
#
_cell.length_a   1.000
_cell.length_b   1.000
_cell.length_c   1.000
_cell.angle_alpha   90.00
_cell.angle_beta   90.00
_cell.angle_gamma   90.00
#
_symmetry.space_group_name_H-M   'P 1'
#
loop_
_entity.id
_entity.type
_entity.pdbx_description
1 polymer ?
#
loop_
_entity_poly.entity_id
_entity_poly.type
_entity_poly.pdbx_seq_one_letter_code
_entity_poly.pdbx_strand_id
1 'polypeptide(L)'
;MAEPQGQPANYLARISEWADSHLTVLRNISTGMAIAGIILFAKSIKLTTKFTSALDIPVEFIEKNVKLRGRLCHITEKGLEVEHVPISLPFLSSLQRKWQSNGVLLVRLAGVELTPNAMVWLQEELKPAQMMWFQLLGREDLVLDCLILVNKGRFFSVCLNEEILRQGLGKTTRIEGLHHDSPLYWKLHKRLLQAELKALKKNKGIWKEESYFEKLRDHISNNKFVQKLKQFANWLRIHI
;
A
#
# COMPACT_ATOMS: atom_id res chain seq x y z
N MET A 1 62.42 36.84 -51.37
CA MET A 1 61.86 36.78 -50.00
C MET A 1 60.36 36.61 -50.13
N ALA A 2 59.84 35.40 -49.92
CA ALA A 2 58.43 35.10 -50.03
C ALA A 2 57.88 34.83 -48.62
N GLU A 3 56.97 35.69 -48.15
CA GLU A 3 56.23 35.46 -46.90
C GLU A 3 55.02 34.54 -47.16
N PRO A 4 54.78 33.52 -46.33
CA PRO A 4 53.59 32.67 -46.44
C PRO A 4 52.46 33.19 -45.53
N GLN A 5 51.59 34.08 -46.04
CA GLN A 5 50.43 34.59 -45.28
C GLN A 5 49.09 33.90 -45.62
N GLY A 6 49.08 32.57 -45.84
CA GLY A 6 47.90 31.85 -46.35
C GLY A 6 47.23 30.85 -45.41
N GLN A 7 47.72 30.68 -44.17
CA GLN A 7 47.30 29.57 -43.31
C GLN A 7 46.20 29.86 -42.28
N PRO A 8 46.24 30.93 -41.45
CA PRO A 8 45.29 31.08 -40.33
C PRO A 8 43.84 31.29 -40.79
N ALA A 9 43.62 31.99 -41.91
CA ALA A 9 42.28 32.24 -42.46
C ALA A 9 41.58 30.95 -42.94
N ASN A 10 42.33 30.03 -43.55
CA ASN A 10 41.79 28.76 -44.03
C ASN A 10 41.43 27.80 -42.89
N TYR A 11 42.18 27.81 -41.79
CA TYR A 11 41.84 27.00 -40.61
C TYR A 11 40.60 27.54 -39.90
N LEU A 12 40.49 28.85 -39.73
CA LEU A 12 39.32 29.47 -39.11
C LEU A 12 38.05 29.28 -39.96
N ALA A 13 38.17 29.39 -41.29
CA ALA A 13 37.05 29.12 -42.20
C ALA A 13 36.58 27.66 -42.11
N ARG A 14 37.51 26.69 -42.08
CA ARG A 14 37.16 25.26 -41.92
C ARG A 14 36.51 24.94 -40.58
N ILE A 15 36.94 25.59 -39.50
CA ILE A 15 36.33 25.42 -38.18
C ILE A 15 34.95 26.08 -38.12
N SER A 16 34.78 27.26 -38.75
CA SER A 16 33.48 27.93 -38.87
C SER A 16 32.49 27.08 -39.66
N GLU A 17 32.91 26.54 -40.79
CA GLU A 17 32.08 25.70 -41.66
C GLU A 17 31.74 24.36 -40.99
N TRP A 18 32.68 23.77 -40.25
CA TRP A 18 32.43 22.58 -39.41
C TRP A 18 31.45 22.90 -38.27
N ALA A 19 31.61 24.03 -37.59
CA ALA A 19 30.72 24.46 -36.52
C ALA A 19 29.31 24.71 -37.05
N ASP A 20 29.15 25.47 -38.14
CA ASP A 20 27.86 25.73 -38.77
C ASP A 20 27.18 24.44 -39.24
N SER A 21 27.94 23.47 -39.77
CA SER A 21 27.42 22.15 -40.13
C SER A 21 26.99 21.31 -38.91
N HIS A 22 27.65 21.45 -37.75
CA HIS A 22 27.35 20.67 -36.54
C HIS A 22 26.33 21.34 -35.62
N LEU A 23 26.14 22.66 -35.70
CA LEU A 23 25.16 23.40 -34.90
C LEU A 23 23.73 22.93 -35.18
N THR A 24 23.42 22.56 -36.42
CA THR A 24 22.09 22.02 -36.77
C THR A 24 21.83 20.66 -36.10
N VAL A 25 22.86 19.79 -36.07
CA VAL A 25 22.78 18.48 -35.41
C VAL A 25 22.68 18.63 -33.88
N LEU A 26 23.52 19.49 -33.30
CA LEU A 26 23.49 19.80 -31.87
C LEU A 26 22.15 20.41 -31.44
N ARG A 27 21.57 21.30 -32.26
CA ARG A 27 20.24 21.88 -32.00
C ARG A 27 19.15 20.81 -32.03
N ASN A 28 19.21 19.85 -32.93
CA ASN A 28 18.22 18.77 -33.00
C ASN A 28 18.36 17.80 -31.82
N ILE A 29 19.58 17.46 -31.40
CA ILE A 29 19.84 16.62 -30.21
C ILE A 29 19.38 17.33 -28.93
N SER A 30 19.73 18.61 -28.79
CA SER A 30 19.28 19.45 -27.66
C SER A 30 17.75 19.53 -27.60
N THR A 31 17.10 19.75 -28.74
CA THR A 31 15.63 19.77 -28.85
C THR A 31 15.02 18.42 -28.48
N GLY A 32 15.59 17.31 -28.97
CA GLY A 32 15.16 15.96 -28.61
C GLY A 32 15.27 15.67 -27.11
N MET A 33 16.39 16.06 -26.48
CA MET A 33 16.56 15.96 -25.04
C MET A 33 15.59 16.83 -24.25
N ALA A 34 15.29 18.05 -24.72
CA ALA A 34 14.31 18.93 -24.09
C ALA A 34 12.91 18.31 -24.11
N ILE A 35 12.47 17.76 -25.25
CA ILE A 35 11.17 17.08 -25.37
C ILE A 35 11.12 15.84 -24.47
N ALA A 36 12.18 15.02 -24.48
CA ALA A 36 12.26 13.85 -23.61
C ALA A 36 12.19 14.25 -22.13
N GLY A 37 12.88 15.33 -21.73
CA GLY A 37 12.80 15.92 -20.41
C GLY A 37 11.37 16.31 -20.04
N ILE A 38 10.67 17.04 -20.91
CA ILE A 38 9.27 17.45 -20.68
C ILE A 38 8.35 16.22 -20.48
N ILE A 39 8.52 15.17 -21.28
CA ILE A 39 7.72 13.93 -21.15
C ILE A 39 7.98 13.25 -19.80
N LEU A 40 9.24 13.17 -19.36
CA LEU A 40 9.60 12.62 -18.06
C LEU A 40 9.01 13.47 -16.91
N PHE A 41 9.04 14.80 -17.03
CA PHE A 41 8.39 15.70 -16.07
C PHE A 41 6.87 15.57 -16.07
N ALA A 42 6.22 15.44 -17.22
CA ALA A 42 4.77 15.25 -17.28
C ALA A 42 4.34 13.94 -16.58
N LYS A 43 5.13 12.85 -16.75
CA LYS A 43 4.91 11.60 -16.04
C LYS A 43 5.11 11.74 -14.53
N SER A 44 6.08 12.54 -14.08
CA SER A 44 6.27 12.79 -12.65
C SER A 44 5.18 13.67 -12.05
N ILE A 45 4.60 14.60 -12.83
CA ILE A 45 3.48 15.42 -12.38
C ILE A 45 2.25 14.55 -12.05
N LYS A 46 1.96 13.50 -12.83
CA LYS A 46 0.91 12.53 -12.50
C LYS A 46 1.13 11.79 -11.16
N LEU A 47 2.37 11.70 -10.67
CA LEU A 47 2.67 11.17 -9.32
C LEU A 47 2.41 12.21 -8.22
N THR A 48 2.32 13.49 -8.58
CA THR A 48 2.14 14.63 -7.67
C THR A 48 0.73 15.24 -7.74
N THR A 49 -0.15 14.72 -8.59
CA THR A 49 -1.56 15.11 -8.61
C THR A 49 -2.31 14.51 -7.43
N LYS A 50 -3.28 15.26 -6.90
CA LYS A 50 -4.16 14.76 -5.86
C LYS A 50 -5.23 13.85 -6.49
N PHE A 51 -5.29 12.58 -6.08
CA PHE A 51 -6.36 11.68 -6.46
C PHE A 51 -7.59 11.97 -5.59
N THR A 52 -8.72 12.22 -6.25
CA THR A 52 -10.00 12.56 -5.58
C THR A 52 -10.90 11.33 -5.52
N SER A 53 -10.85 10.47 -6.54
CA SER A 53 -11.56 9.20 -6.62
C SER A 53 -10.60 8.03 -6.86
N ALA A 54 -11.02 6.82 -6.49
CA ALA A 54 -10.29 5.57 -6.79
C ALA A 54 -10.18 5.31 -8.31
N LEU A 55 -11.12 5.82 -9.10
CA LEU A 55 -11.09 5.70 -10.57
C LEU A 55 -10.02 6.59 -11.21
N ASP A 56 -9.69 7.71 -10.58
CA ASP A 56 -8.65 8.64 -11.06
C ASP A 56 -7.25 8.02 -10.97
N ILE A 57 -7.10 6.97 -10.15
CA ILE A 57 -5.83 6.29 -9.96
C ILE A 57 -5.55 5.41 -11.19
N PRO A 58 -4.42 5.65 -11.88
CA PRO A 58 -4.04 4.83 -13.04
C PRO A 58 -3.78 3.38 -12.65
N VAL A 59 -4.14 2.45 -13.52
CA VAL A 59 -3.94 1.00 -13.28
C VAL A 59 -2.45 0.66 -13.11
N GLU A 60 -1.56 1.39 -13.78
CA GLU A 60 -0.11 1.16 -13.65
C GLU A 60 0.41 1.41 -12.22
N PHE A 61 -0.28 2.23 -11.43
CA PHE A 61 0.10 2.48 -10.03
C PHE A 61 -0.26 1.29 -9.13
N ILE A 62 -1.36 0.62 -9.44
CA ILE A 62 -1.81 -0.58 -8.75
C ILE A 62 -0.88 -1.74 -9.10
N GLU A 63 -0.60 -1.95 -10.39
CA GLU A 63 0.31 -3.00 -10.87
C GLU A 63 1.72 -2.84 -10.29
N LYS A 64 2.22 -1.60 -10.19
CA LYS A 64 3.55 -1.30 -9.61
C LYS A 64 3.56 -1.25 -8.09
N ASN A 65 2.42 -1.46 -7.42
CA ASN A 65 2.30 -1.42 -5.97
C ASN A 65 2.84 -0.12 -5.35
N VAL A 66 2.47 1.03 -5.93
CA VAL A 66 2.98 2.34 -5.52
C VAL A 66 2.49 2.70 -4.12
N LYS A 67 3.38 3.27 -3.31
CA LYS A 67 3.03 3.84 -2.01
C LYS A 67 2.61 5.29 -2.17
N LEU A 68 1.38 5.58 -1.80
CA LEU A 68 0.84 6.92 -1.77
C LEU A 68 0.78 7.43 -0.34
N ARG A 69 0.87 8.74 -0.18
CA ARG A 69 0.79 9.40 1.11
C ARG A 69 -0.64 9.88 1.34
N GLY A 70 -1.17 9.59 2.51
CA GLY A 70 -2.54 9.93 2.86
C GLY A 70 -2.66 10.53 4.25
N ARG A 71 -3.75 11.24 4.46
CA ARG A 71 -4.21 11.72 5.76
C ARG A 71 -5.53 11.01 6.08
N LEU A 72 -5.62 10.43 7.27
CA LEU A 72 -6.88 9.83 7.73
C LEU A 72 -7.93 10.92 7.97
N CYS A 73 -9.09 10.78 7.32
CA CYS A 73 -10.24 11.66 7.52
C CYS A 73 -11.24 11.02 8.48
N HIS A 74 -11.74 9.83 8.12
CA HIS A 74 -12.80 9.14 8.86
C HIS A 74 -12.59 7.63 8.82
N ILE A 75 -13.15 6.94 9.82
CA ILE A 75 -13.12 5.47 9.92
C ILE A 75 -14.56 4.98 9.73
N THR A 76 -14.81 4.31 8.61
CA THR A 76 -16.13 3.83 8.19
C THR A 76 -16.19 2.30 8.32
N GLU A 77 -17.39 1.71 8.44
CA GLU A 77 -17.54 0.24 8.58
C GLU A 77 -16.91 -0.55 7.41
N LYS A 78 -16.93 0.03 6.21
CA LYS A 78 -16.35 -0.57 5.00
C LYS A 78 -14.83 -0.42 4.91
N GLY A 79 -14.24 0.50 5.68
CA GLY A 79 -12.82 0.83 5.58
C GLY A 79 -12.48 2.25 6.04
N LEU A 80 -11.29 2.70 5.67
CA LEU A 80 -10.71 3.97 6.10
C LEU A 80 -10.87 5.00 4.99
N GLU A 81 -11.45 6.16 5.30
CA GLU A 81 -11.50 7.29 4.39
C GLU A 81 -10.24 8.12 4.54
N VAL A 82 -9.46 8.16 3.46
CA VAL A 82 -8.13 8.76 3.43
C VAL A 82 -8.09 9.83 2.36
N GLU A 83 -7.74 11.05 2.75
CA GLU A 83 -7.41 12.12 1.81
C GLU A 83 -6.00 11.88 1.26
N HIS A 84 -5.85 11.80 -0.06
CA HIS A 84 -4.52 11.73 -0.67
C HIS A 84 -3.78 13.06 -0.51
N VAL A 85 -2.57 13.00 0.06
CA VAL A 85 -1.69 14.16 0.21
C VAL A 85 -0.54 14.01 -0.78
N PRO A 86 -0.60 14.68 -1.94
CA PRO A 86 0.46 14.57 -2.93
C PRO A 86 1.80 15.05 -2.37
N ILE A 87 2.90 14.46 -2.86
CA ILE A 87 4.25 14.89 -2.53
C ILE A 87 4.46 16.28 -3.13
N SER A 88 4.62 17.30 -2.29
CA SER A 88 4.78 18.68 -2.73
C SER A 88 6.16 18.87 -3.37
N LEU A 89 6.18 19.28 -4.63
CA LEU A 89 7.40 19.78 -5.27
C LEU A 89 7.52 21.28 -4.99
N PRO A 90 8.70 21.78 -4.55
CA PRO A 90 8.86 23.16 -4.12
C PRO A 90 8.50 24.17 -5.22
N PHE A 91 8.73 23.81 -6.48
CA PHE A 91 8.49 24.64 -7.67
C PHE A 91 7.04 24.65 -8.20
N LEU A 92 6.18 23.68 -7.83
CA LEU A 92 4.78 23.61 -8.29
C LEU A 92 3.73 23.81 -7.17
N SER A 93 4.19 24.13 -5.96
CA SER A 93 3.36 24.18 -4.75
C SER A 93 2.17 25.16 -4.84
N SER A 94 2.32 26.27 -5.56
CA SER A 94 1.26 27.28 -5.76
C SER A 94 0.14 26.78 -6.68
N LEU A 95 0.50 26.15 -7.79
CA LEU A 95 -0.46 25.55 -8.73
C LEU A 95 -1.17 24.37 -8.07
N GLN A 96 -0.42 23.54 -7.35
CA GLN A 96 -0.91 22.38 -6.64
C GLN A 96 -1.98 22.76 -5.60
N ARG A 97 -1.79 23.86 -4.86
CA ARG A 97 -2.76 24.37 -3.87
C ARG A 97 -4.07 24.82 -4.52
N LYS A 98 -4.02 25.37 -5.73
CA LYS A 98 -5.19 25.82 -6.50
C LYS A 98 -6.01 24.66 -7.05
N TRP A 99 -5.40 23.48 -7.19
CA TRP A 99 -6.01 22.24 -7.71
C TRP A 99 -6.40 21.26 -6.58
N GLN A 100 -6.29 21.67 -5.32
CA GLN A 100 -6.71 20.83 -4.19
C GLN A 100 -8.24 20.81 -4.08
N SER A 101 -8.87 19.87 -4.78
CA SER A 101 -10.23 19.42 -4.51
C SER A 101 -10.27 18.63 -3.19
N ASN A 102 -11.35 18.78 -2.42
CA ASN A 102 -11.60 17.98 -1.21
C ASN A 102 -12.16 16.61 -1.62
N GLY A 103 -11.27 15.71 -2.05
CA GLY A 103 -11.58 14.31 -2.33
C GLY A 103 -11.15 13.38 -1.21
N VAL A 104 -11.97 12.37 -0.94
CA VAL A 104 -11.68 11.28 0.00
C VAL A 104 -11.62 9.96 -0.76
N LEU A 105 -10.61 9.15 -0.47
CA LEU A 105 -10.47 7.81 -1.03
C LEU A 105 -10.90 6.78 0.02
N LEU A 106 -11.78 5.85 -0.36
CA LEU A 106 -12.16 4.75 0.50
C LEU A 106 -11.13 3.63 0.38
N VAL A 107 -10.41 3.36 1.47
CA VAL A 107 -9.32 2.40 1.53
C VAL A 107 -9.71 1.23 2.44
N ARG A 108 -9.70 0.02 1.87
CA ARG A 108 -9.91 -1.23 2.59
C ARG A 108 -8.57 -1.90 2.89
N LEU A 109 -8.48 -2.55 4.05
CA LEU A 109 -7.29 -3.27 4.45
C LEU A 109 -7.19 -4.58 3.68
N ALA A 110 -6.23 -4.67 2.77
CA ALA A 110 -6.05 -5.86 1.96
C ALA A 110 -5.66 -7.08 2.81
N GLY A 111 -6.29 -8.23 2.51
CA GLY A 111 -5.97 -9.52 3.13
C GLY A 111 -6.36 -9.65 4.61
N VAL A 112 -7.16 -8.72 5.14
CA VAL A 112 -7.66 -8.76 6.53
C VAL A 112 -9.16 -8.54 6.55
N GLU A 113 -9.88 -9.47 7.15
CA GLU A 113 -11.29 -9.30 7.50
C GLU A 113 -11.39 -8.67 8.89
N LEU A 114 -12.01 -7.50 8.97
CA LEU A 114 -12.16 -6.74 10.21
C LEU A 114 -13.35 -7.23 11.04
N THR A 115 -13.12 -7.41 12.34
CA THR A 115 -14.23 -7.63 13.28
C THR A 115 -14.77 -6.30 13.82
N PRO A 116 -15.99 -6.27 14.38
CA PRO A 116 -16.53 -5.05 15.00
C PRO A 116 -15.62 -4.46 16.09
N ASN A 117 -14.97 -5.33 16.89
CA ASN A 117 -14.00 -4.89 17.91
C ASN A 117 -12.75 -4.25 17.30
N ALA A 118 -12.39 -4.61 16.07
CA ALA A 118 -11.27 -3.99 15.36
C ALA A 118 -11.55 -2.51 15.05
N MET A 119 -12.81 -2.15 14.79
CA MET A 119 -13.20 -0.78 14.47
C MET A 119 -13.01 0.15 15.67
N VAL A 120 -13.40 -0.30 16.85
CA VAL A 120 -13.17 0.44 18.11
C VAL A 120 -11.68 0.62 18.35
N TRP A 121 -10.90 -0.46 18.20
CA TRP A 121 -9.45 -0.39 18.35
C TRP A 121 -8.78 0.53 17.34
N LEU A 122 -9.26 0.56 16.08
CA LEU A 122 -8.77 1.47 15.05
C LEU A 122 -9.02 2.94 15.41
N GLN A 123 -10.18 3.25 15.99
CA GLN A 123 -10.50 4.60 16.47
C GLN A 123 -9.63 5.04 17.65
N GLU A 124 -9.25 4.11 18.53
CA GLU A 124 -8.36 4.40 19.66
C GLU A 124 -6.90 4.58 19.23
N GLU A 125 -6.42 3.78 18.27
CA GLU A 125 -5.02 3.79 17.84
C GLU A 125 -4.70 4.86 16.81
N LEU A 126 -5.66 5.17 15.92
CA LEU A 126 -5.46 6.17 14.88
C LEU A 126 -5.85 7.54 15.37
N LYS A 127 -4.90 8.47 15.32
CA LYS A 127 -5.20 9.88 15.63
C LYS A 127 -5.98 10.50 14.47
N PRO A 128 -6.91 11.44 14.76
CA PRO A 128 -7.56 12.21 13.70
C PRO A 128 -6.48 12.95 12.88
N ALA A 129 -6.64 12.97 11.55
CA ALA A 129 -5.69 13.55 10.61
C ALA A 129 -4.26 12.96 10.67
N GLN A 130 -4.10 11.71 11.13
CA GLN A 130 -2.81 11.04 11.12
C GLN A 130 -2.31 10.82 9.69
N MET A 131 -1.03 11.17 9.47
CA MET A 131 -0.35 10.90 8.22
C MET A 131 0.03 9.42 8.13
N MET A 132 -0.28 8.80 7.00
CA MET A 132 0.00 7.39 6.72
C MET A 132 0.43 7.20 5.29
N TRP A 133 1.10 6.07 5.03
CA TRP A 133 1.37 5.61 3.68
C TRP A 133 0.42 4.46 3.38
N PHE A 134 -0.24 4.51 2.24
CA PHE A 134 -1.06 3.40 1.77
C PHE A 134 -0.45 2.88 0.47
N GLN A 135 -0.10 1.59 0.47
CA GLN A 135 0.42 0.90 -0.71
C GLN A 135 -0.75 0.30 -1.46
N LEU A 136 -0.95 0.72 -2.70
CA LEU A 136 -2.00 0.20 -3.58
C LEU A 136 -1.70 -1.25 -3.92
N LEU A 137 -2.68 -2.15 -3.75
CA LEU A 137 -2.57 -3.56 -4.16
C LEU A 137 -3.66 -3.94 -5.17
N GLY A 138 -4.87 -3.41 -4.98
CA GLY A 138 -6.03 -3.71 -5.82
C GLY A 138 -7.02 -2.55 -5.84
N ARG A 139 -7.93 -2.60 -6.80
CA ARG A 139 -9.07 -1.69 -6.88
C ARG A 139 -10.32 -2.49 -7.21
N GLU A 140 -11.34 -2.32 -6.40
CA GLU A 140 -12.69 -2.83 -6.60
C GLU A 140 -13.63 -1.62 -6.74
N ASP A 141 -13.87 -1.19 -7.98
CA ASP A 141 -14.63 0.01 -8.35
C ASP A 141 -14.18 1.29 -7.63
N LEU A 142 -14.87 1.65 -6.55
CA LEU A 142 -14.65 2.84 -5.73
C LEU A 142 -13.80 2.56 -4.47
N VAL A 143 -13.54 1.29 -4.17
CA VAL A 143 -12.80 0.83 -2.99
C VAL A 143 -11.39 0.44 -3.40
N LEU A 144 -10.40 0.92 -2.65
CA LEU A 144 -8.99 0.58 -2.87
C LEU A 144 -8.52 -0.43 -1.84
N ASP A 145 -8.04 -1.58 -2.29
CA ASP A 145 -7.37 -2.55 -1.42
C ASP A 145 -5.92 -2.14 -1.22
N CYS A 146 -5.57 -1.79 0.02
CA CYS A 146 -4.25 -1.26 0.35
C CYS A 146 -3.63 -1.93 1.58
N LEU A 147 -2.30 -1.81 1.66
CA LEU A 147 -1.55 -1.97 2.90
C LEU A 147 -1.32 -0.62 3.51
N ILE A 148 -1.67 -0.47 4.77
CA ILE A 148 -1.52 0.81 5.46
C ILE A 148 -0.31 0.74 6.37
N LEU A 149 0.63 1.66 6.18
CA LEU A 149 1.79 1.85 7.01
C LEU A 149 1.62 3.15 7.80
N VAL A 150 1.52 3.00 9.12
CA VAL A 150 1.40 4.11 10.07
C VAL A 150 2.73 4.30 10.79
N ASN A 151 3.11 5.56 11.01
CA ASN A 151 4.28 5.86 11.82
C ASN A 151 3.91 5.79 13.31
N LYS A 152 4.44 4.80 14.03
CA LYS A 152 4.37 4.72 15.50
C LYS A 152 5.68 5.27 16.07
N GLY A 153 5.71 6.57 16.31
CA GLY A 153 6.85 7.28 16.91
C GLY A 153 7.66 8.08 15.90
N ARG A 154 8.93 8.39 16.23
CA ARG A 154 9.81 9.18 15.33
C ARG A 154 10.45 8.35 14.22
N PHE A 155 10.65 7.05 14.41
CA PHE A 155 11.47 6.23 13.50
C PHE A 155 10.88 4.87 13.11
N PHE A 156 9.75 4.44 13.68
CA PHE A 156 9.18 3.12 13.43
C PHE A 156 7.87 3.22 12.66
N SER A 157 7.87 2.73 11.42
CA SER A 157 6.63 2.48 10.68
C SER A 157 6.14 1.07 10.94
N VAL A 158 4.85 0.93 11.22
CA VAL A 158 4.18 -0.34 11.49
C VAL A 158 3.10 -0.56 10.42
N CYS A 159 3.01 -1.79 9.90
CA CYS A 159 1.94 -2.19 9.01
C CYS A 159 0.66 -2.42 9.84
N LEU A 160 -0.38 -1.63 9.58
CA LEU A 160 -1.64 -1.70 10.30
C LEU A 160 -2.33 -3.05 10.09
N ASN A 161 -2.29 -3.60 8.87
CA ASN A 161 -2.84 -4.92 8.54
C ASN A 161 -2.21 -6.02 9.41
N GLU A 162 -0.90 -5.97 9.62
CA GLU A 162 -0.19 -6.95 10.47
C GLU A 162 -0.53 -6.76 11.95
N GLU A 163 -0.64 -5.50 12.41
CA GLU A 163 -0.93 -5.22 13.82
C GLU A 163 -2.32 -5.69 14.24
N ILE A 164 -3.33 -5.51 13.38
CA ILE A 164 -4.70 -5.98 13.62
C ILE A 164 -4.72 -7.50 13.79
N LEU A 165 -4.05 -8.23 12.90
CA LEU A 165 -3.93 -9.68 13.00
C LEU A 165 -3.16 -10.09 14.26
N ARG A 166 -2.10 -9.36 14.62
CA ARG A 166 -1.29 -9.63 15.82
C ARG A 166 -2.06 -9.44 17.13
N GLN A 167 -3.04 -8.53 17.15
CA GLN A 167 -3.96 -8.36 18.28
C GLN A 167 -5.13 -9.35 18.27
N GLY A 168 -5.27 -10.13 17.18
CA GLY A 168 -6.38 -11.06 17.01
C GLY A 168 -7.71 -10.35 16.76
N LEU A 169 -7.67 -9.17 16.12
CA LEU A 169 -8.84 -8.35 15.81
C LEU A 169 -9.38 -8.61 14.40
N GLY A 170 -8.77 -9.52 13.66
CA GLY A 170 -9.22 -9.90 12.33
C GLY A 170 -8.73 -11.29 11.94
N LYS A 171 -9.24 -11.78 10.82
CA LYS A 171 -8.81 -13.04 10.18
C LYS A 171 -8.09 -12.72 8.88
N THR A 172 -7.13 -13.57 8.51
CA THR A 172 -6.46 -13.42 7.20
C THR A 172 -7.42 -13.83 6.09
N THR A 173 -7.67 -12.94 5.13
CA THR A 173 -8.43 -13.26 3.92
C THR A 173 -7.53 -13.23 2.68
N ARG A 174 -8.07 -13.66 1.54
CA ARG A 174 -7.36 -13.58 0.26
C ARG A 174 -7.15 -12.11 -0.09
N ILE A 175 -5.97 -11.81 -0.61
CA ILE A 175 -5.65 -10.46 -1.08
C ILE A 175 -6.19 -10.36 -2.49
N GLU A 176 -7.33 -9.69 -2.63
CA GLU A 176 -7.93 -9.39 -3.92
C GLU A 176 -7.10 -8.29 -4.62
N GLY A 177 -6.87 -8.45 -5.93
CA GLY A 177 -6.15 -7.47 -6.75
C GLY A 177 -4.65 -7.73 -6.99
N LEU A 178 -4.01 -8.64 -6.25
CA LEU A 178 -2.60 -8.98 -6.49
C LEU A 178 -2.48 -10.31 -7.25
N HIS A 179 -1.75 -10.33 -8.37
CA HIS A 179 -1.49 -11.56 -9.14
C HIS A 179 -0.87 -12.64 -8.22
N HIS A 180 -1.51 -13.81 -8.17
CA HIS A 180 -1.11 -14.93 -7.31
C HIS A 180 0.32 -15.46 -7.60
N ASP A 181 0.83 -15.19 -8.80
CA ASP A 181 2.18 -15.59 -9.22
C ASP A 181 3.28 -14.60 -8.77
N SER A 182 2.90 -13.45 -8.21
CA SER A 182 3.86 -12.46 -7.76
C SER A 182 4.57 -12.92 -6.48
N PRO A 183 5.91 -12.83 -6.39
CA PRO A 183 6.63 -13.14 -5.17
C PRO A 183 6.25 -12.21 -4.00
N LEU A 184 5.76 -11.00 -4.32
CA LEU A 184 5.26 -10.04 -3.33
C LEU A 184 3.99 -10.55 -2.63
N TYR A 185 3.10 -11.22 -3.37
CA TYR A 185 1.88 -11.82 -2.83
C TYR A 185 2.22 -12.83 -1.74
N TRP A 186 3.06 -13.81 -2.08
CA TRP A 186 3.46 -14.86 -1.14
C TRP A 186 4.20 -14.31 0.08
N LYS A 187 5.10 -13.34 -0.13
CA LYS A 187 5.83 -12.70 0.97
C LYS A 187 4.87 -11.99 1.93
N LEU A 188 3.88 -11.28 1.40
CA LEU A 188 2.91 -10.56 2.21
C LEU A 188 1.96 -11.50 2.93
N HIS A 189 1.36 -12.43 2.18
CA HIS A 189 0.42 -13.41 2.71
C HIS A 189 1.07 -14.24 3.82
N LYS A 190 2.33 -14.68 3.65
CA LYS A 190 3.10 -15.36 4.69
C LYS A 190 3.26 -14.50 5.96
N ARG A 191 3.48 -13.19 5.83
CA ARG A 191 3.61 -12.29 7.00
C ARG A 191 2.28 -12.13 7.74
N LEU A 192 1.17 -11.98 7.02
CA LEU A 192 -0.17 -11.89 7.60
C LEU A 192 -0.52 -13.18 8.35
N LEU A 193 -0.31 -14.35 7.72
CA LEU A 193 -0.50 -15.65 8.36
C LEU A 193 0.39 -15.84 9.59
N GLN A 194 1.65 -15.38 9.54
CA GLN A 194 2.53 -15.43 10.72
C GLN A 194 2.01 -14.57 11.87
N ALA A 195 1.44 -13.41 11.59
CA ALA A 195 0.84 -12.54 12.61
C ALA A 195 -0.42 -13.17 13.23
N GLU A 196 -1.27 -13.78 12.41
CA GLU A 196 -2.45 -14.52 12.85
C GLU A 196 -2.07 -15.73 13.73
N LEU A 197 -1.12 -16.56 13.28
CA LEU A 197 -0.59 -17.69 14.07
C LEU A 197 0.02 -17.23 15.40
N LYS A 198 0.60 -16.02 15.44
CA LYS A 198 1.15 -15.45 16.68
C LYS A 198 0.04 -15.00 17.63
N ALA A 199 -1.06 -14.47 17.11
CA ALA A 199 -2.23 -14.12 17.93
C ALA A 199 -2.94 -15.35 18.48
N LEU A 200 -3.07 -16.39 17.64
CA LEU A 200 -3.52 -17.73 18.02
C LEU A 200 -2.71 -18.29 19.18
N LYS A 201 -1.37 -18.40 19.01
CA LYS A 201 -0.47 -18.90 20.07
C LYS A 201 -0.54 -18.09 21.37
N LYS A 202 -0.90 -16.81 21.29
CA LYS A 202 -1.01 -15.92 22.44
C LYS A 202 -2.42 -15.81 23.01
N ASN A 203 -3.40 -16.54 22.45
CA ASN A 203 -4.82 -16.46 22.80
C ASN A 203 -5.27 -15.00 22.93
N LYS A 204 -5.15 -14.24 21.83
CA LYS A 204 -5.51 -12.81 21.78
C LYS A 204 -6.75 -12.56 20.93
N GLY A 205 -7.54 -11.56 21.33
CA GLY A 205 -8.72 -11.11 20.59
C GLY A 205 -9.73 -12.24 20.39
N ILE A 206 -10.14 -12.46 19.14
CA ILE A 206 -11.11 -13.49 18.71
C ILE A 206 -10.68 -14.88 19.18
N TRP A 207 -9.37 -15.16 19.21
CA TRP A 207 -8.82 -16.46 19.57
C TRP A 207 -8.92 -16.77 21.07
N LYS A 208 -9.28 -15.80 21.92
CA LYS A 208 -9.60 -16.09 23.32
C LYS A 208 -10.85 -16.94 23.44
N GLU A 209 -11.85 -16.70 22.59
CA GLU A 209 -13.14 -17.39 22.64
C GLU A 209 -12.99 -18.88 22.34
N GLU A 210 -12.13 -19.27 21.40
CA GLU A 210 -11.80 -20.68 21.15
C GLU A 210 -11.22 -21.37 22.39
N SER A 211 -10.38 -20.69 23.18
CA SER A 211 -9.90 -21.20 24.47
C SER A 211 -11.00 -21.28 25.53
N TYR A 212 -11.98 -20.38 25.53
CA TYR A 212 -13.18 -20.52 26.38
C TYR A 212 -14.03 -21.71 25.94
N PHE A 213 -14.18 -21.94 24.64
CA PHE A 213 -14.83 -23.14 24.11
C PHE A 213 -14.08 -24.41 24.48
N GLU A 214 -12.75 -24.42 24.47
CA GLU A 214 -11.95 -25.54 24.98
C GLU A 214 -12.17 -25.74 26.48
N LYS A 215 -12.14 -24.67 27.29
CA LYS A 215 -12.45 -24.75 28.73
C LYS A 215 -13.87 -25.20 29.01
N LEU A 216 -14.84 -24.78 28.20
CA LEU A 216 -16.23 -25.22 28.28
C LEU A 216 -16.37 -26.68 27.84
N ARG A 217 -15.68 -27.11 26.79
CA ARG A 217 -15.65 -28.50 26.34
C ARG A 217 -15.00 -29.39 27.39
N ASP A 218 -13.94 -28.92 28.03
CA ASP A 218 -13.28 -29.60 29.13
C ASP A 218 -14.22 -29.66 30.34
N HIS A 219 -14.93 -28.58 30.68
CA HIS A 219 -15.93 -28.59 31.75
C HIS A 219 -17.11 -29.53 31.46
N ILE A 220 -17.62 -29.52 30.23
CA ILE A 220 -18.73 -30.37 29.79
C ILE A 220 -18.29 -31.84 29.78
N SER A 221 -17.10 -32.14 29.25
CA SER A 221 -16.56 -33.50 29.21
C SER A 221 -16.18 -34.03 30.59
N ASN A 222 -15.74 -33.16 31.50
CA ASN A 222 -15.43 -33.50 32.89
C ASN A 222 -16.68 -33.50 33.79
N ASN A 223 -17.84 -33.09 33.27
CA ASN A 223 -19.08 -33.18 34.01
C ASN A 223 -19.49 -34.65 34.14
N LYS A 224 -19.84 -35.08 35.36
CA LYS A 224 -20.20 -36.46 35.71
C LYS A 224 -21.27 -37.06 34.79
N PHE A 225 -22.12 -36.21 34.22
CA PHE A 225 -23.20 -36.60 33.31
C PHE A 225 -22.68 -37.09 31.96
N VAL A 226 -21.68 -36.44 31.38
CA VAL A 226 -21.09 -36.84 30.09
C VAL A 226 -20.25 -38.12 30.26
N GLN A 227 -19.59 -38.28 31.42
CA GLN A 227 -18.92 -39.54 31.76
C GLN A 227 -19.92 -40.70 31.91
N LYS A 228 -21.06 -40.47 32.58
CA LYS A 228 -22.14 -41.46 32.66
C LYS A 228 -22.74 -41.79 31.28
N LEU A 229 -22.95 -40.80 30.42
CA LEU A 229 -23.42 -41.01 29.05
C LEU A 229 -22.41 -41.80 28.20
N LYS A 230 -21.10 -41.52 28.33
CA LYS A 230 -20.04 -42.31 27.70
C LYS A 230 -20.05 -43.75 28.18
N GLN A 231 -20.18 -43.98 29.49
CA GLN A 231 -20.30 -45.33 30.05
C GLN A 231 -21.55 -46.05 29.54
N PHE A 232 -22.68 -45.34 29.43
CA PHE A 232 -23.94 -45.89 28.92
C PHE A 232 -23.85 -46.25 27.44
N ALA A 233 -23.23 -45.40 26.61
CA ALA A 233 -23.00 -45.68 25.20
C ALA A 233 -22.04 -46.86 25.00
N ASN A 234 -21.01 -46.98 25.84
CA ASN A 234 -20.10 -48.12 25.80
C ASN A 234 -20.79 -49.42 26.25
N TRP A 235 -21.69 -49.35 27.24
CA TRP A 235 -22.52 -50.48 27.67
C TRP A 235 -23.48 -50.92 26.55
N LEU A 236 -24.17 -49.98 25.89
CA LEU A 236 -25.04 -50.26 24.73
C LEU A 236 -24.28 -50.94 23.59
N ARG A 237 -23.02 -50.57 23.36
CA ARG A 237 -22.18 -51.15 22.31
C ARG A 237 -21.70 -52.57 22.60
N ILE A 238 -21.78 -53.02 23.85
CA ILE A 238 -21.42 -54.37 24.29
C ILE A 238 -22.65 -55.29 24.35
N HIS A 239 -23.86 -54.71 24.39
CA HIS A 239 -25.14 -55.43 24.48
C HIS A 239 -25.96 -55.44 23.18
N ILE A 240 -25.39 -54.92 22.09
CA ILE A 240 -25.81 -55.14 20.71
C ILE A 240 -24.72 -56.00 20.06
#